data_AF-A0A124IT96-F1
#
_entry.id   AF-A0A124IT96-F1
#
_cell.length_a   1.000
_cell.length_b   1.000
_cell.length_c   1.000
_cell.angle_alpha   90.00
_cell.angle_beta   90.00
_cell.angle_gamma   90.00
#
_symmetry.space_group_name_H-M   'P 1'
#
loop_
_entity.id
_entity.type
_entity.pdbx_description
1 polymer ?
#
loop_
_entity_poly.entity_id
_entity_poly.type
_entity_poly.pdbx_seq_one_letter_code
_entity_poly.pdbx_strand_id
1 'polypeptide(L)'
;MFTVVVYIKRRFKKVVLYVGRSTFVFTTTAEIKGSVRKRWRIGRTEAYSTRVRGEEMAPLLHRMENACRKASALDPVFREAARNGYRVHNNKYFVELWLSKPLGEPVGEIGEIDEYALDTCVKCFTHSYGLWRVVTPPWCCVC
;
A
#
# COMPACT_ATOMS: atom_id res chain seq x y z
N MET A 1 -11.80 -2.79 -1.54
CA MET A 1 -12.26 -3.01 -0.15
C MET A 1 -11.51 -4.17 0.50
N PHE A 2 -10.92 -3.90 1.66
CA PHE A 2 -10.14 -4.82 2.48
C PHE A 2 -10.88 -5.18 3.77
N THR A 3 -10.55 -6.33 4.33
CA THR A 3 -11.05 -6.73 5.66
C THR A 3 -9.99 -6.38 6.68
N VAL A 4 -10.42 -5.77 7.78
CA VAL A 4 -9.55 -5.46 8.91
C VAL A 4 -10.18 -5.99 10.19
N VAL A 5 -9.35 -6.57 11.05
CA VAL A 5 -9.70 -6.87 12.43
C VAL A 5 -8.92 -5.93 13.34
N VAL A 6 -9.63 -5.24 14.23
CA VAL A 6 -9.05 -4.26 15.14
C VAL A 6 -9.23 -4.75 16.56
N TYR A 7 -8.14 -4.80 17.31
CA TYR A 7 -8.12 -5.10 18.74
C TYR A 7 -7.80 -3.81 19.51
N ILE A 8 -8.72 -3.40 20.38
CA ILE A 8 -8.59 -2.17 21.15
C ILE A 8 -7.94 -2.49 22.50
N LYS A 9 -6.77 -1.89 22.76
CA LYS A 9 -6.03 -2.01 24.02
C LYS A 9 -5.74 -0.62 24.59
N ARG A 10 -6.58 -0.16 25.52
CA ARG A 10 -6.51 1.18 26.12
C ARG A 10 -6.47 2.27 25.03
N ARG A 11 -5.31 2.89 24.80
CA ARG A 11 -5.10 3.98 23.84
C ARG A 11 -4.63 3.51 22.45
N PHE A 12 -4.24 2.24 22.33
CA PHE A 12 -3.69 1.69 21.10
C PHE A 12 -4.63 0.67 20.48
N LYS A 13 -4.59 0.58 19.16
CA LYS A 13 -5.33 -0.37 18.36
C LYS A 13 -4.32 -1.25 17.64
N LYS A 14 -4.37 -2.57 17.87
CA LYS A 14 -3.63 -3.55 17.07
C LYS A 14 -4.52 -3.95 15.90
N VAL A 15 -4.01 -3.76 14.70
CA VAL A 15 -4.76 -3.85 13.45
C VAL A 15 -4.21 -5.03 12.66
N VAL A 16 -5.09 -5.92 12.24
CA VAL A 16 -4.79 -7.02 11.33
C VAL A 16 -5.51 -6.73 10.01
N LEU A 17 -4.74 -6.32 9.01
CA LEU A 17 -5.22 -6.05 7.65
C LEU A 17 -5.07 -7.30 6.79
N TYR A 18 -6.15 -7.73 6.15
CA TYR A 18 -6.16 -8.84 5.21
C TYR A 18 -6.10 -8.29 3.77
N VAL A 19 -5.05 -8.67 3.03
CA VAL A 19 -4.84 -8.32 1.62
C VAL A 19 -4.65 -9.60 0.82
N GLY A 20 -5.69 -9.99 0.07
CA GLY A 20 -5.72 -11.30 -0.60
C GLY A 20 -5.56 -12.44 0.40
N ARG A 21 -4.53 -13.26 0.22
CA ARG A 21 -4.16 -14.37 1.13
C ARG A 21 -3.18 -13.96 2.24
N SER A 22 -2.70 -12.71 2.21
CA SER A 22 -1.69 -12.21 3.12
C SER A 22 -2.30 -11.38 4.24
N THR A 23 -1.63 -11.36 5.40
CA THR A 23 -1.98 -10.48 6.52
C THR A 23 -0.85 -9.53 6.86
N PHE A 24 -1.20 -8.29 7.15
CA PHE A 24 -0.30 -7.27 7.67
C PHE A 24 -0.78 -6.80 9.04
N VAL A 25 0.12 -6.79 10.02
CA VAL A 25 -0.21 -6.42 11.40
C VAL A 25 0.56 -5.18 11.78
N PHE A 26 -0.15 -4.17 12.30
CA PHE A 26 0.47 -2.95 12.80
C PHE A 26 -0.33 -2.39 13.98
N THR A 27 0.25 -1.40 14.66
CA THR A 27 -0.39 -0.72 15.79
C THR A 27 -0.60 0.74 15.43
N THR A 28 -1.75 1.29 15.79
CA THR A 28 -2.06 2.72 15.59
C THR A 28 -2.90 3.26 16.74
N THR A 29 -2.90 4.56 16.93
CA THR A 29 -3.86 5.27 17.80
C THR A 29 -5.05 5.80 16.99
N ALA A 30 -4.88 5.97 15.67
CA ALA A 30 -5.89 6.50 14.76
C ALA A 30 -7.15 5.62 14.73
N GLU A 31 -8.31 6.23 14.50
CA GLU A 31 -9.53 5.47 14.24
C GLU A 31 -9.55 4.92 12.82
N ILE A 32 -10.07 3.70 12.69
CA ILE A 32 -10.21 3.04 11.39
C ILE A 32 -11.65 3.25 10.94
N LYS A 33 -11.83 4.14 9.97
CA LYS A 33 -13.13 4.42 9.38
C LYS A 33 -13.51 3.27 8.45
N GLY A 34 -14.70 2.72 8.63
CA GLY A 34 -15.21 1.65 7.80
C GLY A 34 -16.52 1.06 8.31
N SER A 35 -17.08 0.16 7.50
CA SER A 35 -18.32 -0.55 7.86
C SER A 35 -18.01 -1.72 8.80
N VAL A 36 -18.33 -1.56 10.09
CA VAL A 36 -18.19 -2.62 11.09
C VAL A 36 -19.14 -3.77 10.76
N ARG A 37 -18.58 -4.97 10.59
CA ARG A 37 -19.36 -6.19 10.33
C ARG A 37 -19.70 -6.95 11.60
N LYS A 38 -18.75 -7.04 12.53
CA LYS A 38 -18.90 -7.81 13.77
C LYS A 38 -18.09 -7.16 14.88
N ARG A 39 -18.65 -7.13 16.09
CA ARG A 39 -17.92 -6.79 17.32
C ARG A 39 -17.94 -7.98 18.27
N TRP A 40 -16.88 -8.14 19.03
CA TRP A 40 -16.79 -9.15 20.08
C TRP A 40 -15.80 -8.70 21.16
N ARG A 41 -15.79 -9.41 22.28
CA ARG A 41 -14.88 -9.15 23.39
C ARG A 41 -14.24 -10.46 23.84
N ILE A 42 -12.93 -10.44 24.08
CA ILE A 42 -12.17 -11.56 24.66
C ILE A 42 -11.57 -11.05 25.96
N GLY A 43 -12.09 -11.50 27.11
CA GLY A 43 -11.73 -10.96 28.42
C GLY A 43 -12.03 -9.45 28.50
N ARG A 44 -10.99 -8.63 28.73
CA ARG A 44 -11.10 -7.15 28.78
C ARG A 44 -10.78 -6.46 27.46
N THR A 45 -10.52 -7.22 26.39
CA THR A 45 -10.14 -6.67 25.07
C THR A 45 -11.34 -6.65 24.14
N GLU A 46 -11.73 -5.46 23.69
CA GLU A 46 -12.73 -5.29 22.63
C GLU A 46 -12.07 -5.48 21.26
N ALA A 47 -12.76 -6.16 20.36
CA ALA A 47 -12.33 -6.34 19.00
C ALA A 47 -13.50 -6.20 18.03
N TYR A 48 -13.20 -5.75 16.80
CA TYR A 48 -14.19 -5.68 15.74
C TYR A 48 -13.58 -6.01 14.39
N SER A 49 -14.39 -6.58 13.49
CA SER A 49 -14.06 -6.68 12.08
C SER A 49 -14.80 -5.60 11.30
N THR A 50 -14.10 -4.99 10.35
CA THR A 50 -14.63 -3.92 9.52
C THR A 50 -14.16 -4.10 8.08
N ARG A 51 -14.95 -3.60 7.14
CA ARG A 51 -14.52 -3.44 5.74
C ARG A 51 -14.13 -2.00 5.50
N VAL A 52 -12.94 -1.81 4.94
CA VAL A 52 -12.30 -0.51 4.72
C VAL A 52 -11.89 -0.38 3.26
N ARG A 53 -11.79 0.86 2.79
CA ARG A 53 -11.24 1.18 1.48
C ARG A 53 -9.72 1.34 1.57
N GLY A 54 -9.05 1.22 0.42
CA GLY A 54 -7.61 1.46 0.34
C GLY A 54 -7.22 2.85 0.82
N GLU A 55 -8.00 3.87 0.47
CA GLU A 55 -7.79 5.29 0.84
C GLU A 55 -7.79 5.55 2.36
N GLU A 56 -8.52 4.75 3.14
CA GLU A 56 -8.53 4.85 4.61
C GLU A 56 -7.32 4.17 5.25
N MET A 57 -6.77 3.15 4.58
CA MET A 57 -5.64 2.36 5.09
C MET A 57 -4.28 2.90 4.65
N ALA A 58 -4.18 3.41 3.43
CA ALA A 58 -2.92 3.89 2.86
C ALA A 58 -2.23 4.95 3.75
N PRO A 59 -2.92 5.97 4.31
CA PRO A 59 -2.28 6.95 5.20
C PRO A 59 -1.66 6.35 6.46
N LEU A 60 -2.25 5.26 6.98
CA LEU A 60 -1.76 4.58 8.18
C LEU A 60 -0.52 3.73 7.91
N LEU A 61 -0.33 3.30 6.65
CA LEU A 61 0.73 2.40 6.23
C LEU A 61 1.87 3.14 5.52
N HIS A 62 1.59 4.29 4.92
CA HIS A 62 2.55 5.08 4.16
C HIS A 62 3.72 5.47 5.08
N ARG A 63 4.95 5.30 4.58
CA ARG A 63 6.21 5.57 5.30
C ARG A 63 6.51 4.63 6.47
N MET A 64 5.70 3.59 6.69
CA MET A 64 6.09 2.52 7.61
C MET A 64 7.14 1.62 6.93
N GLU A 65 8.34 1.56 7.49
CA GLU A 65 9.41 0.69 6.97
C GLU A 65 8.97 -0.78 6.88
N ASN A 66 8.23 -1.26 7.89
CA ASN A 66 7.69 -2.62 7.89
C ASN A 66 6.66 -2.86 6.78
N ALA A 67 5.91 -1.82 6.37
CA ALA A 67 4.99 -1.92 5.24
C ALA A 67 5.78 -2.00 3.93
N CYS A 68 6.83 -1.19 3.80
CA CYS A 68 7.77 -1.21 2.69
C CYS A 68 8.41 -2.59 2.46
N ARG A 69 8.87 -3.26 3.53
CA ARG A 69 9.40 -4.64 3.45
C ARG A 69 8.39 -5.67 2.94
N LYS A 70 7.09 -5.34 2.96
CA LYS A 70 5.98 -6.15 2.46
C LYS A 70 5.28 -5.48 1.27
N ALA A 71 6.04 -4.71 0.48
CA ALA A 71 5.54 -3.95 -0.67
C ALA A 71 4.60 -4.76 -1.55
N SER A 72 5.01 -5.92 -2.06
CA SER A 72 4.19 -6.75 -2.94
C SER A 72 2.85 -7.18 -2.33
N ALA A 73 2.80 -7.39 -1.00
CA ALA A 73 1.58 -7.77 -0.32
C ALA A 73 0.64 -6.58 -0.06
N LEU A 74 1.17 -5.38 0.13
CA LEU A 74 0.41 -4.17 0.41
C LEU A 74 0.12 -3.32 -0.82
N ASP A 75 0.78 -3.62 -1.95
CA ASP A 75 0.63 -2.92 -3.21
C ASP A 75 -0.85 -2.75 -3.64
N PRO A 76 -1.74 -3.77 -3.51
CA PRO A 76 -3.15 -3.60 -3.83
C PRO A 76 -3.85 -2.49 -3.03
N VAL A 77 -3.45 -2.27 -1.77
CA VAL A 77 -4.04 -1.24 -0.90
C VAL A 77 -3.71 0.15 -1.43
N PHE A 78 -2.44 0.38 -1.76
CA PHE A 78 -1.99 1.66 -2.28
C PHE A 78 -2.48 1.89 -3.70
N ARG A 79 -2.60 0.86 -4.54
CA ARG A 79 -3.19 1.00 -5.88
C ARG A 79 -4.66 1.39 -5.82
N GLU A 80 -5.45 0.74 -4.95
CA GLU A 80 -6.84 1.12 -4.72
C GLU A 80 -6.90 2.58 -4.23
N ALA A 81 -6.06 2.97 -3.28
CA ALA A 81 -6.01 4.35 -2.79
C ALA A 81 -5.64 5.36 -3.89
N ALA A 82 -4.59 5.08 -4.67
CA ALA A 82 -4.10 5.98 -5.71
C ALA A 82 -5.13 6.17 -6.84
N ARG A 83 -5.84 5.10 -7.23
CA ARG A 83 -6.95 5.19 -8.18
C ARG A 83 -8.13 6.02 -7.68
N ASN A 84 -8.28 6.15 -6.35
CA ASN A 84 -9.28 7.02 -5.72
C ASN A 84 -8.70 8.40 -5.33
N GLY A 85 -7.54 8.79 -5.88
CA GLY A 85 -6.98 10.13 -5.71
C GLY A 85 -6.00 10.29 -4.54
N TYR A 86 -5.65 9.23 -3.82
CA TYR A 86 -4.62 9.31 -2.80
C TYR A 86 -3.23 9.52 -3.42
N ARG A 87 -2.56 10.62 -3.06
CA ARG A 87 -1.22 10.93 -3.56
C ARG A 87 -0.17 10.06 -2.87
N VAL A 88 0.28 9.00 -3.54
CA VAL A 88 1.34 8.10 -3.06
C VAL A 88 2.75 8.63 -3.28
N HIS A 89 2.96 9.48 -4.28
CA HIS A 89 4.27 10.03 -4.63
C HIS A 89 4.11 11.37 -5.37
N ASN A 90 5.20 12.14 -5.47
CA ASN A 90 5.17 13.46 -6.13
C ASN A 90 5.32 13.37 -7.65
N ASN A 91 6.17 12.48 -8.14
CA ASN A 91 6.36 12.20 -9.56
C ASN A 91 5.11 11.48 -10.12
N LYS A 92 4.34 12.16 -10.95
CA LYS A 92 3.09 11.64 -11.53
C LYS A 92 3.36 10.54 -12.56
N TYR A 93 4.37 10.71 -13.41
CA TYR A 93 4.73 9.73 -14.44
C TYR A 93 5.13 8.39 -13.81
N PHE A 94 5.89 8.42 -12.71
CA PHE A 94 6.20 7.20 -11.95
C PHE A 94 4.93 6.51 -11.43
N VAL A 95 3.97 7.27 -10.89
CA VAL A 95 2.70 6.71 -10.42
C VAL A 95 1.88 6.12 -11.56
N GLU A 96 1.86 6.76 -12.73
CA GLU A 96 1.17 6.27 -13.92
C GLU A 96 1.76 4.94 -14.41
N LEU A 97 3.08 4.86 -14.55
CA LEU A 97 3.77 3.61 -14.92
C LEU A 97 3.52 2.50 -13.90
N TRP A 98 3.58 2.81 -12.61
CA TRP A 98 3.26 1.82 -11.58
C TRP A 98 1.80 1.35 -11.65
N LEU A 99 0.84 2.24 -11.91
CA LEU A 99 -0.58 1.87 -11.96
C LEU A 99 -0.97 1.08 -13.22
N SER A 100 -0.21 1.19 -14.31
CA SER A 100 -0.51 0.58 -15.62
C SER A 100 -0.41 -0.95 -15.61
N LYS A 101 0.51 -1.51 -14.81
CA LYS A 101 0.78 -2.96 -14.74
C LYS A 101 0.98 -3.40 -13.30
N PRO A 102 0.72 -4.68 -12.95
CA PRO A 102 1.07 -5.22 -11.62
C PRO A 102 2.55 -5.01 -11.26
N LEU A 103 2.86 -4.95 -9.97
CA LEU A 103 4.24 -4.74 -9.51
C LEU A 103 5.14 -5.89 -10.01
N GLY A 104 6.30 -5.55 -10.59
CA GLY A 104 7.24 -6.50 -11.18
C GLY A 104 6.95 -6.89 -12.63
N GLU A 105 5.77 -6.55 -13.18
CA GLU A 105 5.49 -6.77 -14.60
C GLU A 105 6.19 -5.70 -15.47
N PRO A 106 6.53 -6.02 -16.74
CA PRO A 106 7.09 -5.04 -17.66
C PRO A 106 6.15 -3.86 -17.91
N VAL A 107 6.67 -2.64 -17.78
CA VAL A 107 5.94 -1.39 -18.03
C VAL A 107 6.30 -0.72 -19.36
N GLY A 108 7.36 -1.17 -20.01
CA GLY A 108 7.80 -0.70 -21.32
C GLY A 108 9.18 -1.27 -21.70
N GLU A 109 9.58 -1.06 -22.94
CA GLU A 109 10.90 -1.40 -23.47
C GLU A 109 11.89 -0.22 -23.32
N ILE A 110 13.19 -0.48 -23.54
CA ILE A 110 14.19 0.59 -23.61
C ILE A 110 13.79 1.59 -24.70
N GLY A 111 13.86 2.88 -24.38
CA GLY A 111 13.53 3.97 -25.29
C GLY A 111 12.05 4.37 -25.28
N GLU A 112 11.16 3.56 -24.70
CA GLU A 112 9.74 3.92 -24.51
C GLU A 112 9.49 4.68 -23.20
N ILE A 113 10.36 4.47 -22.20
CA ILE A 113 10.26 5.11 -20.88
C ILE A 113 11.06 6.42 -20.88
N ASP A 114 10.40 7.51 -20.49
CA ASP A 114 11.04 8.81 -20.30
C ASP A 114 11.81 8.83 -18.96
N GLU A 115 13.08 8.45 -19.02
CA GLU A 115 13.98 8.45 -17.86
C GLU A 115 14.20 9.85 -17.28
N TYR A 116 14.16 10.91 -18.10
CA TYR A 116 14.27 12.29 -17.63
C TYR A 116 13.06 12.70 -16.80
N ALA A 117 11.85 12.29 -17.21
CA ALA A 117 10.64 12.51 -16.43
C ALA A 117 10.62 11.72 -15.11
N LEU A 118 11.34 10.58 -15.03
CA LEU A 118 11.51 9.83 -13.79
C LEU A 118 12.54 10.46 -12.83
N ASP A 119 13.54 11.15 -13.35
CA ASP A 119 14.61 11.77 -12.57
C ASP A 119 15.24 10.74 -11.59
N THR A 120 15.44 11.12 -10.33
CA THR A 120 16.01 10.28 -9.27
C THR A 120 15.17 9.04 -8.94
N CYS A 121 13.93 8.95 -9.41
CA CYS A 121 13.06 7.79 -9.19
C CYS A 121 13.35 6.60 -10.11
N VAL A 122 14.17 6.77 -11.15
CA VAL A 122 14.58 5.66 -12.02
C VAL A 122 15.21 4.50 -11.24
N LYS A 123 15.86 4.78 -10.09
CA LYS A 123 16.45 3.75 -9.20
C LYS A 123 15.44 2.78 -8.57
N CYS A 124 14.15 3.10 -8.60
CA CYS A 124 13.08 2.23 -8.11
C CYS A 124 12.56 1.26 -9.17
N PHE A 125 13.09 1.38 -10.38
CA PHE A 125 12.88 0.45 -11.47
C PHE A 125 14.08 -0.49 -11.60
N THR A 126 13.86 -1.61 -12.25
CA THR A 126 14.95 -2.44 -12.78
C THR A 126 14.80 -2.52 -14.28
N HIS A 127 15.93 -2.47 -14.97
CA HIS A 127 16.01 -2.75 -16.38
C HIS A 127 16.72 -4.10 -16.58
N SER A 128 16.05 -5.07 -17.20
CA SER A 128 16.64 -6.36 -17.55
C SER A 128 16.03 -6.91 -18.82
N TYR A 129 16.88 -7.47 -19.70
CA TYR A 129 16.51 -8.02 -21.00
C TYR A 129 15.73 -7.04 -21.90
N GLY A 130 16.10 -5.76 -21.88
CA GLY A 130 15.42 -4.74 -22.68
C GLY A 130 14.10 -4.23 -22.10
N LEU A 131 13.72 -4.68 -20.90
CA LEU A 131 12.40 -4.39 -20.31
C LEU A 131 12.54 -3.65 -18.98
N TRP A 132 11.77 -2.57 -18.84
CA TRP A 132 11.62 -1.81 -17.62
C TRP A 132 10.54 -2.43 -16.72
N ARG A 133 10.83 -2.55 -15.43
CA ARG A 133 9.90 -3.05 -14.41
C ARG A 133 9.93 -2.13 -13.20
N VAL A 134 8.77 -1.84 -12.63
CA VAL A 134 8.69 -1.20 -11.31
C VAL A 134 8.88 -2.27 -10.25
N VAL A 135 9.93 -2.16 -9.44
CA VAL A 135 10.27 -3.15 -8.41
C VAL A 135 10.02 -2.60 -7.01
N THR A 136 10.30 -1.31 -6.82
CA THR A 136 9.94 -0.58 -5.60
C THR A 136 8.77 0.35 -5.92
N PRO A 137 7.58 0.18 -5.32
CA PRO A 137 6.43 1.00 -5.67
C PRO A 137 6.58 2.45 -5.16
N PRO A 138 5.87 3.42 -5.75
CA PRO A 138 6.04 4.85 -5.45
C PRO A 138 5.81 5.25 -3.99
N TRP A 139 4.92 4.56 -3.28
CA TRP A 139 4.63 4.82 -1.85
C TRP A 139 5.73 4.33 -0.90
N CYS A 140 6.71 3.58 -1.41
CA CYS A 140 7.85 3.04 -0.68
C CYS A 140 9.20 3.52 -1.21
N CYS A 141 9.23 3.94 -2.47
CA CYS A 141 10.42 4.47 -3.12
C CYS A 141 10.87 5.78 -2.44
N VAL A 142 12.16 5.87 -2.13
CA VAL A 142 12.79 7.10 -1.64
C VAL A 142 13.63 7.65 -2.77
N CYS A 143 13.05 8.54 -3.58
CA CYS A 143 13.78 9.45 -4.46
C CYS A 143 14.17 10.67 -3.61
#